data_AF-A0A5D3J2E4-F1
#
_entry.id   AF-A0A5D3J2E4-F1
#
_cell.length_a   1.000
_cell.length_b   1.000
_cell.length_c   1.000
_cell.angle_alpha   90.00
_cell.angle_beta   90.00
_cell.angle_gamma   90.00
#
_symmetry.space_group_name_H-M   'P 1'
#
loop_
_entity.id
_entity.type
_entity.pdbx_description
1 polymer ?
#
loop_
_entity_poly.entity_id
_entity_poly.type
_entity_poly.pdbx_seq_one_letter_code
_entity_poly.pdbx_strand_id
1 'polypeptide(L)'
;HYGKVWVNNQEVMEHQGGYTPFEADVTPYVIAGKSVRITVCVNNELNWQTIPPGMVITDENGKKKQSYFHDFFNYAGIHRSVMLYTTPNTWVDDITVVTHVAQDCNHASVDWQVVANGDVSVELRDADQQ
;
A
#
# COMPACT_ATOMS: atom_id res chain seq x y z
N HIS A 1 9.12 10.03 3.65
CA HIS A 1 7.66 9.99 3.41
C HIS A 1 6.99 9.13 4.45
N TYR A 2 5.99 9.69 5.11
CA TYR A 2 5.25 9.05 6.17
C TYR A 2 3.78 9.46 6.07
N GLY A 3 2.87 8.55 6.37
CA GLY A 3 1.43 8.79 6.44
C GLY A 3 0.87 8.32 7.77
N LYS A 4 -0.04 9.10 8.35
CA LYS A 4 -0.87 8.70 9.50
C LYS A 4 -2.33 8.96 9.17
N VAL A 5 -3.20 8.02 9.50
CA VAL A 5 -4.60 8.03 9.09
C VAL A 5 -5.52 7.98 10.30
N TRP A 6 -6.58 8.77 10.25
CA TRP A 6 -7.66 8.78 11.24
C TRP A 6 -9.02 8.55 10.58
N VAL A 7 -9.88 7.82 11.29
CA VAL A 7 -11.30 7.62 10.97
C VAL A 7 -12.12 8.16 12.14
N ASN A 8 -12.99 9.14 11.88
CA ASN A 8 -13.82 9.77 12.92
C ASN A 8 -13.02 10.23 14.16
N ASN A 9 -11.81 10.77 13.94
CA ASN A 9 -10.82 11.21 14.95
C ASN A 9 -10.08 10.11 15.70
N GLN A 10 -10.34 8.84 15.40
CA GLN A 10 -9.55 7.74 15.94
C GLN A 10 -8.41 7.42 14.98
N GLU A 11 -7.18 7.38 15.49
CA GLU A 11 -6.02 6.94 14.71
C GLU A 11 -6.18 5.46 14.38
N VAL A 12 -6.04 5.10 13.10
CA VAL A 12 -6.23 3.71 12.63
C VAL A 12 -4.95 3.09 12.13
N MET A 13 -4.01 3.88 11.61
CA MET A 13 -2.74 3.35 11.13
C MET A 13 -1.69 4.44 10.90
N GLU A 14 -0.44 3.99 10.80
CA GLU A 14 0.70 4.74 10.28
C GLU A 14 1.49 3.90 9.26
N HIS A 15 2.13 4.56 8.30
CA HIS A 15 2.96 3.92 7.29
C HIS A 15 4.19 4.75 6.98
N GLN A 16 5.36 4.10 6.99
CA GLN A 16 6.63 4.68 6.56
C GLN A 16 6.98 4.14 5.17
N GLY A 17 7.08 5.03 4.19
CA GLY A 17 7.30 4.67 2.79
C GLY A 17 6.37 5.47 1.87
N GLY A 18 6.91 6.03 0.79
CA GLY A 18 6.17 6.94 -0.09
C GLY A 18 5.57 6.31 -1.34
N TYR A 19 5.87 5.04 -1.61
CA TYR A 19 5.71 4.46 -2.95
C TYR A 19 5.03 3.10 -2.99
N THR A 20 4.69 2.52 -1.84
CA THR A 20 3.89 1.29 -1.73
C THR A 20 2.50 1.61 -1.17
N PRO A 21 1.48 0.80 -1.54
CA PRO A 21 0.17 0.92 -0.92
C PRO A 21 0.24 0.58 0.57
N PHE A 22 -0.77 1.04 1.29
CA PHE A 22 -1.04 0.68 2.67
C PHE A 22 -2.55 0.77 2.90
N GLU A 23 -3.06 -0.01 3.84
CA GLU A 23 -4.49 -0.05 4.16
C GLU A 23 -4.73 -0.41 5.62
N ALA A 24 -5.96 -0.17 6.09
CA ALA A 24 -6.41 -0.53 7.42
C ALA A 24 -7.87 -0.97 7.38
N ASP A 25 -8.23 -2.00 8.14
CA ASP A 25 -9.62 -2.36 8.35
C ASP A 25 -10.32 -1.27 9.19
N VAL A 26 -11.25 -0.57 8.55
CA VAL A 26 -12.01 0.52 9.18
C VAL A 26 -13.37 0.07 9.73
N THR A 27 -13.74 -1.21 9.57
CA THR A 27 -15.03 -1.78 10.00
C THR A 27 -15.40 -1.42 11.45
N PRO A 28 -14.48 -1.49 12.43
CA PRO A 28 -14.81 -1.15 13.82
C PRO A 28 -15.12 0.34 14.08
N TYR A 29 -14.78 1.23 13.13
CA TYR A 29 -14.81 2.69 13.31
C TYR A 29 -15.95 3.37 12.53
N VAL A 30 -16.72 2.60 11.77
CA VAL A 30 -17.76 3.10 10.86
C VAL A 30 -19.10 2.43 11.12
N ILE A 31 -20.17 3.11 10.71
CA ILE A 31 -21.53 2.58 10.76
C ILE A 31 -22.08 2.65 9.33
N ALA A 32 -22.52 1.50 8.81
CA ALA A 32 -23.11 1.43 7.48
C ALA A 32 -24.27 2.43 7.32
N GLY A 33 -24.29 3.16 6.21
CA GLY A 33 -25.28 4.20 5.92
C GLY A 33 -25.06 5.53 6.67
N LYS A 34 -23.98 5.69 7.43
CA LYS A 34 -23.58 6.96 8.05
C LYS A 34 -22.38 7.58 7.32
N SER A 35 -22.30 8.91 7.37
CA SER A 35 -21.11 9.62 6.89
C SER A 35 -19.89 9.30 7.76
N VAL A 36 -18.73 9.16 7.13
CA VAL A 36 -17.45 8.94 7.78
C VAL A 36 -16.48 10.06 7.41
N ARG A 37 -15.69 10.53 8.38
CA ARG A 37 -14.57 11.44 8.12
C ARG A 37 -13.26 10.66 8.11
N ILE A 38 -12.57 10.69 6.97
CA ILE A 38 -11.19 10.23 6.84
C ILE A 38 -10.28 11.44 6.89
N THR A 39 -9.23 11.38 7.70
CA THR A 39 -8.19 12.42 7.78
C THR A 39 -6.83 11.76 7.60
N VAL A 40 -6.00 12.30 6.72
CA VAL A 40 -4.67 11.78 6.44
C VAL A 40 -3.66 12.90 6.67
N CYS A 41 -2.70 12.67 7.57
CA CYS A 41 -1.55 13.52 7.75
C CYS A 41 -0.37 12.90 7.00
N VAL A 42 0.32 13.72 6.23
CA VAL A 42 1.47 13.31 5.41
C VAL A 42 2.68 14.13 5.84
N ASN A 43 3.82 13.46 5.99
CA ASN A 43 5.11 14.08 6.25
C ASN A 43 6.10 13.72 5.13
N ASN A 44 6.69 14.74 4.52
CA ASN A 44 7.62 14.63 3.40
C ASN A 44 9.09 14.84 3.79
N GLU A 45 9.37 15.03 5.07
CA GLU A 45 10.73 15.15 5.58
C GLU A 45 11.49 13.84 5.36
N LEU A 46 12.69 13.96 4.78
CA LEU A 46 13.64 12.85 4.64
C LEU A 46 14.75 13.01 5.67
N ASN A 47 15.21 11.87 6.19
CA ASN A 47 16.34 11.74 7.10
C ASN A 47 17.22 10.56 6.67
N TRP A 48 18.27 10.24 7.43
CA TRP A 48 19.17 9.14 7.12
C TRP A 48 18.53 7.75 7.22
N GLN A 49 17.40 7.64 7.92
CA GLN A 49 16.62 6.42 8.13
C GLN A 49 15.46 6.29 7.14
N THR A 50 15.12 7.34 6.38
CA THR A 50 14.09 7.24 5.34
C THR A 50 14.64 6.64 4.07
N ILE A 51 13.77 5.96 3.33
CA ILE A 51 14.02 5.56 1.95
C ILE A 51 13.06 6.36 1.05
N PRO A 52 13.57 7.20 0.13
CA PRO A 52 14.98 7.58 -0.07
C PRO A 52 15.56 8.44 1.08
N PRO A 53 16.89 8.50 1.24
CA PRO A 53 17.54 9.29 2.28
C PRO A 53 17.62 10.79 1.92
N GLY A 54 17.70 11.61 2.96
CA GLY A 54 17.92 13.06 2.84
C GLY A 54 18.12 13.71 4.21
N MET A 55 17.99 15.03 4.27
CA MET A 55 18.06 15.79 5.52
C MET A 55 17.26 17.10 5.42
N VAL A 56 16.71 17.55 6.55
CA VAL A 56 16.05 18.86 6.64
C VAL A 56 17.05 19.87 7.21
N ILE A 57 17.28 20.96 6.49
CA ILE A 57 18.06 22.10 6.94
C ILE A 57 17.08 23.21 7.30
N THR A 58 17.21 23.78 8.50
CA THR A 58 16.39 24.92 8.94
C THR A 58 17.25 26.17 8.86
N ASP A 59 16.77 27.21 8.17
CA ASP A 59 17.47 28.49 8.09
C ASP A 59 17.27 29.35 9.35
N GLU A 60 17.94 30.51 9.39
CA GLU A 60 17.88 31.48 10.49
C GLU A 60 16.46 32.03 10.76
N ASN A 61 15.56 31.95 9.78
CA ASN A 61 14.18 32.39 9.89
C ASN A 61 13.23 31.24 10.30
N GLY A 62 13.76 30.05 10.57
CA GLY A 62 12.98 28.85 10.90
C GLY A 62 12.35 28.15 9.70
N LYS A 63 12.67 28.55 8.46
CA LYS A 63 12.14 27.90 7.26
C LYS A 63 12.89 26.60 7.02
N LYS A 64 12.13 25.52 6.93
CA LYS A 64 12.64 24.19 6.60
C LYS A 64 12.88 24.06 5.09
N LYS A 65 14.05 23.56 4.73
CA LYS A 65 14.41 23.18 3.35
C LYS A 65 14.83 21.71 3.35
N GLN A 66 14.19 20.93 2.48
CA GLN A 66 14.60 19.56 2.24
C GLN A 66 15.87 19.54 1.37
N SER A 67 16.87 18.80 1.82
CA SER A 67 18.02 18.34 1.03
C SER A 67 17.89 16.83 0.79
N TYR A 68 18.29 16.36 -0.38
CA TYR A 68 18.14 14.97 -0.81
C TYR A 68 19.26 14.58 -1.76
N PHE A 69 19.54 13.27 -1.85
CA PHE A 69 20.68 12.73 -2.60
C PHE A 69 20.27 12.06 -3.92
N HIS A 70 19.10 12.43 -4.45
CA HIS A 70 18.56 11.94 -5.70
C HIS A 70 18.27 13.10 -6.65
N ASP A 71 18.25 12.83 -7.96
CA ASP A 71 18.06 13.85 -9.01
C ASP A 71 16.61 13.91 -9.52
N PHE A 72 15.67 14.02 -8.57
CA PHE A 72 14.27 14.32 -8.85
C PHE A 72 13.72 15.22 -7.75
N PHE A 73 12.66 15.97 -8.04
CA PHE A 73 12.04 16.82 -7.03
C PHE A 73 11.30 15.98 -5.99
N ASN A 74 11.44 16.31 -4.70
CA ASN A 74 10.76 15.61 -3.59
C ASN A 74 9.25 15.96 -3.53
N TYR A 75 8.49 15.56 -4.55
CA TYR A 75 7.04 15.64 -4.55
C TYR A 75 6.44 14.83 -3.39
N ALA A 76 5.35 15.33 -2.82
CA ALA A 76 4.71 14.71 -1.68
C ALA A 76 3.21 14.98 -1.64
N GLY A 77 2.54 14.37 -0.68
CA GLY A 77 1.09 14.39 -0.55
C GLY A 77 0.45 13.12 -1.09
N ILE A 78 -0.86 13.18 -1.26
CA ILE A 78 -1.69 12.08 -1.77
C ILE A 78 -1.67 12.15 -3.29
N HIS A 79 -0.70 11.45 -3.90
CA HIS A 79 -0.45 11.50 -5.35
C HIS A 79 -0.97 10.26 -6.10
N ARG A 80 -1.65 9.34 -5.40
CA ARG A 80 -2.33 8.17 -5.98
C ARG A 80 -3.76 8.09 -5.46
N SER A 81 -4.60 7.33 -6.16
CA SER A 81 -6.00 7.11 -5.80
C SER A 81 -6.13 6.55 -4.38
N VAL A 82 -7.10 7.07 -3.64
CA VAL A 82 -7.53 6.54 -2.34
C VAL A 82 -8.85 5.82 -2.54
N MET A 83 -8.97 4.62 -2.00
CA MET A 83 -10.18 3.80 -2.12
C MET A 83 -10.74 3.47 -0.74
N LEU A 84 -12.06 3.49 -0.64
CA LEU A 84 -12.80 2.81 0.41
C LEU A 84 -13.53 1.65 -0.27
N TYR A 85 -13.26 0.43 0.17
CA TYR A 85 -13.81 -0.78 -0.41
C TYR A 85 -14.26 -1.75 0.69
N THR A 86 -14.91 -2.82 0.30
CA THR A 86 -15.41 -3.86 1.21
C THR A 86 -14.96 -5.23 0.75
N THR A 87 -14.68 -6.12 1.68
CA THR A 87 -14.51 -7.56 1.45
C THR A 87 -15.69 -8.32 2.04
N PRO A 88 -15.97 -9.55 1.58
CA PRO A 88 -16.81 -10.46 2.35
C PRO A 88 -16.11 -10.87 3.66
N ASN A 89 -16.85 -11.42 4.62
CA ASN A 89 -16.26 -11.94 5.87
C ASN A 89 -15.22 -13.04 5.61
N THR A 90 -15.35 -13.76 4.51
CA THR A 90 -14.37 -14.70 3.98
C THR A 90 -13.74 -14.13 2.71
N TRP A 91 -12.42 -13.97 2.70
CA TRP A 91 -11.70 -13.26 1.64
C TRP A 91 -10.30 -13.84 1.41
N VAL A 92 -9.75 -13.50 0.25
CA VAL A 92 -8.39 -13.83 -0.16
C VAL A 92 -7.49 -12.63 0.13
N ASP A 93 -6.44 -12.87 0.90
CA ASP A 93 -5.46 -11.87 1.35
C ASP A 93 -4.30 -11.72 0.38
N ASP A 94 -3.71 -12.83 -0.04
CA ASP A 94 -2.60 -12.84 -0.98
C ASP A 94 -2.66 -14.03 -1.93
N ILE A 95 -2.12 -13.85 -3.13
CA ILE A 95 -1.92 -14.90 -4.11
C ILE A 95 -0.49 -14.80 -4.63
N THR A 96 0.29 -15.87 -4.44
CA THR A 96 1.60 -16.03 -5.06
C THR A 96 1.51 -17.04 -6.19
N VAL A 97 2.05 -16.68 -7.36
CA VAL A 97 2.12 -17.54 -8.55
C VAL A 97 3.54 -17.61 -9.06
N VAL A 98 4.06 -18.83 -9.26
CA VAL A 98 5.39 -19.08 -9.81
C VAL A 98 5.27 -20.00 -11.02
N THR A 99 5.73 -19.53 -12.17
CA THR A 99 5.66 -20.28 -13.43
C THR A 99 7.00 -20.91 -13.76
N HIS A 100 6.97 -22.16 -14.22
CA HIS A 100 8.15 -22.87 -14.74
C HIS A 100 7.89 -23.32 -16.16
N VAL A 101 8.96 -23.32 -16.97
CA VAL A 101 8.94 -23.85 -18.34
C VAL A 101 10.03 -24.90 -18.43
N ALA A 102 9.68 -26.09 -18.92
CA ALA A 102 10.64 -27.15 -19.17
C ALA A 102 11.69 -26.69 -20.18
N GLN A 103 12.91 -27.20 -20.06
CA GLN A 103 14.03 -26.77 -20.92
C GLN A 103 13.77 -27.02 -22.41
N ASP A 104 12.97 -28.02 -22.74
CA ASP A 104 12.55 -28.33 -24.11
C ASP A 104 11.39 -27.47 -24.62
N CYS A 105 10.86 -26.57 -23.77
CA CYS A 105 9.73 -25.69 -24.01
C CYS A 105 8.42 -26.40 -24.37
N ASN A 106 8.29 -27.71 -24.14
CA ASN A 106 7.07 -28.46 -24.48
C ASN A 106 6.08 -28.55 -23.31
N HIS A 107 6.52 -28.25 -22.09
CA HIS A 107 5.71 -28.32 -20.89
C HIS A 107 5.94 -27.09 -20.02
N ALA A 108 4.90 -26.65 -19.33
CA ALA A 108 4.96 -25.64 -18.29
C ALA A 108 4.21 -26.13 -17.06
N SER A 109 4.64 -25.68 -15.88
CA SER A 109 3.94 -25.90 -14.62
C SER A 109 3.77 -24.59 -13.88
N VAL A 110 2.73 -24.51 -13.06
CA VAL A 110 2.40 -23.35 -12.24
C VAL A 110 2.30 -23.79 -10.80
N ASP A 111 3.22 -23.31 -9.98
CA ASP A 111 3.09 -23.41 -8.53
C ASP A 111 2.30 -22.21 -8.04
N TRP A 112 1.43 -22.44 -7.06
CA TRP A 112 0.58 -21.39 -6.51
C TRP A 112 0.44 -21.54 -4.99
N GLN A 113 0.20 -20.40 -4.34
CA GLN A 113 -0.15 -20.32 -2.93
C GLN A 113 -1.21 -19.24 -2.75
N VAL A 114 -2.25 -19.55 -1.98
CA VAL A 114 -3.30 -18.59 -1.60
C VAL A 114 -3.32 -18.45 -0.09
N VAL A 115 -3.31 -17.20 0.38
CA VAL A 115 -3.56 -16.84 1.79
C VAL A 115 -5.01 -16.39 1.87
N ALA A 116 -5.84 -17.08 2.64
CA ALA A 116 -7.26 -16.76 2.82
C ALA A 116 -7.72 -17.17 4.21
N ASN A 117 -8.80 -16.55 4.70
CA ASN A 117 -9.42 -16.89 5.98
C ASN A 117 -10.60 -17.88 5.85
N GLY A 118 -10.61 -18.69 4.80
CA GLY A 118 -11.60 -19.74 4.54
C GLY A 118 -11.14 -20.71 3.46
N ASP A 119 -12.04 -21.59 3.06
CA ASP A 119 -11.76 -22.60 2.03
C ASP A 119 -11.52 -21.96 0.66
N VAL A 120 -10.56 -22.51 -0.10
CA VAL A 120 -10.14 -21.99 -1.40
C VAL A 120 -10.31 -23.07 -2.47
N SER A 121 -10.91 -22.69 -3.59
CA SER A 121 -10.85 -23.43 -4.85
C SER A 121 -10.07 -22.62 -5.87
N VAL A 122 -9.13 -23.26 -6.57
CA VAL A 122 -8.30 -22.61 -7.60
C VAL A 122 -8.63 -23.21 -8.97
N GLU A 123 -8.84 -22.34 -9.95
CA GLU A 123 -9.08 -22.69 -11.34
C GLU A 123 -8.11 -21.89 -12.22
N LEU A 124 -7.35 -22.58 -13.07
CA LEU A 124 -6.47 -21.97 -14.05
C LEU A 124 -7.16 -22.04 -15.41
N ARG A 125 -7.42 -20.87 -16.01
CA ARG A 125 -8.06 -20.76 -17.32
C ARG A 125 -7.13 -20.19 -18.36
N ASP A 126 -7.32 -20.60 -19.61
CA ASP A 126 -6.65 -19.98 -20.74
C ASP A 126 -7.36 -18.66 -21.16
N ALA A 127 -6.87 -18.05 -22.24
CA ALA A 127 -7.43 -16.80 -22.76
C ALA A 127 -8.87 -16.96 -23.30
N ASP A 128 -9.26 -18.18 -23.68
CA ASP A 128 -10.61 -18.53 -24.15
C ASP A 128 -11.54 -18.93 -23.00
N GLN A 129 -11.07 -18.80 -21.75
CA GLN A 129 -11.76 -19.14 -20.51
C GLN A 129 -12.13 -20.62 -20.38
N GLN A 130 -11.35 -21.50 -21.01
CA GLN A 130 -11.48 -22.96 -20.87
C GLN A 130 -10.79 -23.47 -19.61
#